data_AF-A0A946X923-F1
#
_entry.id   AF-A0A946X923-F1
#
_cell.length_a   1.000
_cell.length_b   1.000
_cell.length_c   1.000
_cell.angle_alpha   90.00
_cell.angle_beta   90.00
_cell.angle_gamma   90.00
#
_symmetry.space_group_name_H-M   'P 1'
#
loop_
_entity.id
_entity.type
_entity.pdbx_description
1 polymer ?
#
loop_
_entity_poly.entity_id
_entity_poly.type
_entity_poly.pdbx_seq_one_letter_code
_entity_poly.pdbx_strand_id
1 'polypeptide(L)'
;MINSRIFLFIALFLTNIFVYSQNEYAFSLETTDGIVIEDNEVLEFSEITYPDASFDFYVRNDTSEAINVKIEVVSFSGTDGSSMELCFGECYYGISANQSYPSNSFVTINPNETQSSSGDHFFNQDSGDGSTPVEYTFRFYMVDGDGNEVVSTAELFTELSVGYYYSSTLSVDDFDQINATFSHSNGILKIHSEKKYQLNIYDVRGSLIIEKNIQIGDNYINSSIIPNHLYLLNFTQENGTSIFKKIILN
;
A
#
# COMPACT_ATOMS: atom_id res chain seq x y z
N MET A 1 -11.82 44.07 -39.15
CA MET A 1 -12.17 42.76 -39.75
C MET A 1 -10.99 41.83 -39.53
N ILE A 2 -11.08 40.91 -38.58
CA ILE A 2 -10.03 39.92 -38.31
C ILE A 2 -9.99 38.96 -39.51
N ASN A 3 -8.80 38.73 -40.06
CA ASN A 3 -8.60 37.93 -41.26
C ASN A 3 -8.97 36.47 -40.97
N SER A 4 -9.93 35.91 -41.72
CA SER A 4 -10.45 34.54 -41.52
C SER A 4 -9.34 33.47 -41.50
N ARG A 5 -8.22 33.72 -42.19
CA ARG A 5 -7.04 32.85 -42.17
C ARG A 5 -6.30 32.83 -40.82
N ILE A 6 -6.30 33.94 -40.10
CA ILE A 6 -5.69 34.05 -38.76
C ILE A 6 -6.57 33.32 -37.73
N PHE A 7 -7.89 33.39 -37.87
CA PHE A 7 -8.81 32.65 -37.00
C PHE A 7 -8.69 31.14 -37.18
N LEU A 8 -8.49 30.66 -38.42
CA LEU A 8 -8.25 29.25 -38.72
C LEU A 8 -6.91 28.76 -38.14
N PHE A 9 -5.85 29.57 -38.21
CA PHE A 9 -4.55 29.25 -37.62
C PHE A 9 -4.58 29.22 -36.08
N ILE A 10 -5.26 30.18 -35.45
CA ILE A 10 -5.43 30.21 -33.99
C ILE A 10 -6.28 29.03 -33.52
N ALA A 11 -7.34 28.66 -34.25
CA ALA A 11 -8.15 27.48 -33.95
C ALA A 11 -7.35 26.17 -34.09
N LEU A 12 -6.52 26.01 -35.14
CA LEU A 12 -5.64 24.85 -35.28
C LEU A 12 -4.55 24.78 -34.20
N PHE A 13 -4.05 25.92 -33.73
CA PHE A 13 -3.03 25.96 -32.68
C PHE A 13 -3.62 25.65 -31.30
N LEU A 14 -4.86 26.07 -31.01
CA LEU A 14 -5.54 25.80 -29.74
C LEU A 14 -6.03 24.35 -29.58
N THR A 15 -6.25 23.59 -30.66
CA THR A 15 -6.59 22.16 -30.57
C THR A 15 -5.38 21.26 -30.28
N ASN A 16 -4.15 21.77 -30.43
CA ASN A 16 -2.93 20.99 -30.18
C ASN A 16 -2.39 21.11 -28.75
N ILE A 17 -2.98 21.97 -27.90
CA ILE A 17 -2.47 22.23 -26.53
C ILE A 17 -3.12 21.30 -25.48
N PHE A 18 -4.04 20.41 -25.88
CA PHE A 18 -4.71 19.48 -24.98
C PHE A 18 -4.22 18.03 -25.05
N VAL A 19 -3.07 17.76 -25.66
CA VAL A 19 -2.39 16.47 -25.45
C VAL A 19 -1.65 16.57 -24.12
N TYR A 20 -2.40 16.51 -23.01
CA TYR A 20 -1.84 15.97 -21.78
C TYR A 20 -1.46 14.53 -22.13
N SER A 21 -0.16 14.23 -22.20
CA SER A 21 0.32 12.87 -22.07
C SER A 21 -0.16 12.40 -20.71
N GLN A 22 -1.31 11.73 -20.68
CA GLN A 22 -1.70 10.93 -19.55
C GLN A 22 -0.86 9.67 -19.68
N ASN A 23 -0.01 9.41 -18.70
CA ASN A 23 0.63 8.10 -18.59
C ASN A 23 -0.51 7.10 -18.43
N GLU A 24 -0.81 6.35 -19.49
CA GLU A 24 -1.81 5.29 -19.45
C GLU A 24 -1.09 4.02 -19.00
N TYR A 25 -1.57 3.41 -17.93
CA TYR A 25 -1.10 2.10 -17.50
C TYR A 25 -1.96 1.03 -18.16
N ALA A 26 -1.34 -0.07 -18.58
CA ALA A 26 -2.06 -1.23 -19.12
C ALA A 26 -2.86 -1.98 -18.04
N PHE A 27 -2.48 -1.80 -16.78
CA PHE A 27 -3.16 -2.40 -15.64
C PHE A 27 -2.98 -1.53 -14.40
N SER A 28 -3.90 -1.69 -13.45
CA SER A 28 -3.90 -1.03 -12.15
C SER A 28 -3.89 -2.07 -11.02
N LEU A 29 -3.37 -1.66 -9.86
CA LEU A 29 -3.53 -2.44 -8.63
C LEU A 29 -4.67 -1.87 -7.82
N GLU A 30 -5.46 -2.74 -7.20
CA GLU A 30 -6.60 -2.36 -6.38
C GLU A 30 -6.64 -3.16 -5.07
N THR A 31 -7.11 -2.55 -3.99
CA THR A 31 -7.49 -3.26 -2.77
C THR A 31 -8.75 -4.09 -3.00
N THR A 32 -9.13 -4.93 -2.04
CA THR A 32 -10.39 -5.71 -2.09
C THR A 32 -11.66 -4.85 -2.15
N ASP A 33 -11.57 -3.58 -1.75
CA ASP A 33 -12.67 -2.61 -1.81
C ASP A 33 -12.68 -1.81 -3.13
N GLY A 34 -11.78 -2.11 -4.07
CA GLY A 34 -11.66 -1.44 -5.36
C GLY A 34 -10.97 -0.08 -5.31
N ILE A 35 -10.16 0.18 -4.28
CA ILE A 35 -9.34 1.40 -4.17
C ILE A 35 -8.03 1.17 -4.92
N VAL A 36 -7.68 2.06 -5.85
CA VAL A 36 -6.43 1.98 -6.61
C VAL A 36 -5.23 2.21 -5.70
N ILE A 37 -4.20 1.37 -5.87
CA ILE A 37 -2.87 1.51 -5.28
C ILE A 37 -1.97 2.17 -6.33
N GLU A 38 -1.42 3.33 -5.99
CA GLU A 38 -0.65 4.14 -6.93
C GLU A 38 0.76 3.57 -7.17
N ASP A 39 1.35 3.87 -8.32
CA ASP A 39 2.73 3.48 -8.60
C ASP A 39 3.72 4.10 -7.59
N ASN A 40 4.58 3.26 -7.03
CA ASN A 40 5.51 3.54 -5.92
C ASN A 40 4.85 3.82 -4.57
N GLU A 41 3.57 3.49 -4.39
CA GLU A 41 2.94 3.49 -3.08
C GLU A 41 3.62 2.49 -2.13
N VAL A 42 3.73 2.86 -0.85
CA VAL A 42 4.31 1.99 0.19
C VAL A 42 3.20 1.51 1.10
N LEU A 43 2.98 0.19 1.11
CA LEU A 43 2.08 -0.49 2.01
C LEU A 43 2.75 -0.67 3.36
N GLU A 44 2.09 -0.20 4.41
CA GLU A 44 2.69 -0.15 5.74
C GLU A 44 2.03 -1.08 6.73
N PHE A 45 2.85 -1.70 7.57
CA PHE A 45 2.43 -2.69 8.55
C PHE A 45 3.16 -2.50 9.87
N SER A 46 2.44 -2.67 10.97
CA SER A 46 3.01 -2.77 12.32
C SER A 46 2.80 -4.14 12.96
N GLU A 47 2.16 -5.07 12.25
CA GLU A 47 1.84 -6.41 12.69
C GLU A 47 2.48 -7.44 11.76
N ILE A 48 2.68 -8.66 12.28
CA ILE A 48 3.15 -9.84 11.52
C ILE A 48 2.17 -11.02 11.61
N THR A 49 1.00 -10.79 12.19
CA THR A 49 0.00 -11.85 12.42
C THR A 49 -1.19 -11.67 11.50
N TYR A 50 -1.70 -12.78 10.97
CA TYR A 50 -2.91 -12.79 10.16
C TYR A 50 -4.14 -12.44 11.02
N PRO A 51 -5.12 -11.66 10.50
CA PRO A 51 -5.17 -11.08 9.16
C PRO A 51 -4.48 -9.72 9.04
N ASP A 52 -4.11 -9.08 10.15
CA ASP A 52 -3.70 -7.67 10.19
C ASP A 52 -2.37 -7.39 9.43
N ALA A 53 -1.55 -8.42 9.18
CA ALA A 53 -0.31 -8.33 8.40
C ALA A 53 -0.45 -8.81 6.93
N SER A 54 -1.64 -9.28 6.53
CA SER A 54 -1.93 -9.71 5.17
C SER A 54 -2.52 -8.55 4.38
N PHE A 55 -2.03 -8.36 3.17
CA PHE A 55 -2.57 -7.37 2.24
C PHE A 55 -3.03 -8.04 0.97
N ASP A 56 -4.36 -8.16 0.85
CA ASP A 56 -5.02 -8.71 -0.31
C ASP A 56 -5.09 -7.65 -1.42
N PHE A 57 -4.75 -8.04 -2.65
CA PHE A 57 -4.75 -7.14 -3.80
C PHE A 57 -5.36 -7.78 -5.05
N TYR A 58 -5.83 -6.91 -5.94
CA TYR A 58 -6.23 -7.24 -7.30
C TYR A 58 -5.36 -6.52 -8.31
N VAL A 59 -5.12 -7.17 -9.44
CA VAL A 59 -4.53 -6.59 -10.65
C VAL A 59 -5.66 -6.49 -11.67
N ARG A 60 -6.05 -5.28 -12.04
CA ARG A 60 -7.07 -5.02 -13.06
C ARG A 60 -6.42 -4.76 -14.40
N ASN A 61 -6.86 -5.47 -15.44
CA ASN A 61 -6.47 -5.17 -16.81
C ASN A 61 -7.32 -4.02 -17.38
N ASP A 62 -6.67 -2.89 -17.68
CA ASP A 62 -7.32 -1.69 -18.19
C ASP A 62 -7.30 -1.60 -19.74
N THR A 63 -6.74 -2.62 -20.40
CA THR A 63 -6.69 -2.70 -21.86
C THR A 63 -7.87 -3.46 -22.47
N SER A 64 -7.98 -3.42 -23.80
CA SER A 64 -8.98 -4.15 -24.57
C SER A 64 -8.57 -5.60 -24.91
N GLU A 65 -7.35 -6.01 -24.60
CA GLU A 65 -6.81 -7.34 -24.91
C GLU A 65 -6.39 -8.06 -23.62
N ALA A 66 -6.29 -9.38 -23.64
CA ALA A 66 -5.80 -10.11 -22.48
C ALA A 66 -4.31 -9.77 -22.24
N ILE A 67 -3.94 -9.60 -20.97
CA ILE A 67 -2.56 -9.35 -20.56
C ILE A 67 -2.03 -10.52 -19.74
N ASN A 68 -0.72 -10.71 -19.73
CA ASN A 68 -0.03 -11.65 -18.85
C ASN A 68 0.86 -10.87 -17.91
N VAL A 69 0.76 -11.10 -16.61
CA VAL A 69 1.46 -10.32 -15.58
C VAL A 69 2.30 -11.23 -14.69
N LYS A 70 3.43 -10.71 -14.22
CA LYS A 70 4.30 -11.30 -13.18
C LYS A 70 4.64 -10.24 -12.12
N ILE A 71 5.08 -10.72 -10.96
CA ILE A 71 5.62 -9.89 -9.87
C ILE A 71 7.10 -10.22 -9.70
N GLU A 72 7.98 -9.23 -9.86
CA GLU A 72 9.39 -9.31 -9.52
C GLU A 72 9.65 -8.76 -8.12
N VAL A 73 10.47 -9.46 -7.35
CA VAL A 73 11.01 -8.95 -6.09
C VAL A 73 12.28 -8.17 -6.40
N VAL A 74 12.17 -6.85 -6.55
CA VAL A 74 13.29 -5.98 -6.96
C VAL A 74 14.37 -5.96 -5.88
N SER A 75 13.96 -5.73 -4.63
CA SER A 75 14.88 -5.68 -3.49
C SER A 75 14.15 -5.92 -2.18
N PHE A 76 14.89 -6.30 -1.15
CA PHE A 76 14.44 -6.26 0.23
C PHE A 76 15.58 -5.94 1.18
N SER A 77 15.21 -5.44 2.36
CA SER A 77 16.12 -4.97 3.42
C SER A 77 15.54 -5.35 4.79
N GLY A 78 16.40 -5.51 5.79
CA GLY A 78 15.98 -5.93 7.15
C GLY A 78 15.49 -7.38 7.28
N THR A 79 15.53 -8.15 6.20
CA THR A 79 15.06 -9.55 6.10
C THR A 79 15.94 -10.34 5.12
N ASP A 80 15.83 -11.67 5.14
CA ASP A 80 16.35 -12.57 4.10
C ASP A 80 15.27 -13.04 3.10
N GLY A 81 14.02 -12.58 3.28
CA GLY A 81 12.88 -12.89 2.42
C GLY A 81 12.23 -14.25 2.70
N SER A 82 12.77 -15.07 3.63
CA SER A 82 12.28 -16.42 3.89
C SER A 82 10.89 -16.48 4.54
N SER A 83 10.45 -15.38 5.16
CA SER A 83 9.20 -15.28 5.92
C SER A 83 8.11 -14.45 5.22
N MET A 84 8.31 -14.11 3.94
CA MET A 84 7.28 -13.50 3.11
C MET A 84 6.50 -14.59 2.36
N GLU A 85 5.19 -14.58 2.51
CA GLU A 85 4.25 -15.29 1.64
C GLU A 85 3.78 -14.35 0.54
N LEU A 86 4.02 -14.73 -0.71
CA LEU A 86 3.56 -14.03 -1.90
C LEU A 86 2.59 -14.93 -2.67
N CYS A 87 1.33 -14.52 -2.72
CA CYS A 87 0.30 -15.18 -3.52
C CYS A 87 -0.07 -14.31 -4.73
N PHE A 88 0.18 -14.84 -5.93
CA PHE A 88 -0.30 -14.26 -7.18
C PHE A 88 -0.54 -15.36 -8.21
N GLY A 89 -1.78 -15.84 -8.29
CA GLY A 89 -2.17 -17.05 -9.04
C GLY A 89 -1.69 -18.36 -8.39
N GLU A 90 -0.49 -18.35 -7.80
CA GLU A 90 0.08 -19.39 -6.95
C GLU A 90 0.72 -18.73 -5.71
N CYS A 91 0.82 -19.47 -4.61
CA CYS A 91 1.41 -19.01 -3.35
C CYS A 91 2.83 -19.55 -3.15
N TYR A 92 3.73 -18.65 -2.77
CA TYR A 92 5.14 -18.91 -2.54
C TYR A 92 5.51 -18.51 -1.12
N TYR A 93 6.04 -19.46 -0.34
CA TYR A 93 6.58 -19.20 0.99
C TYR A 93 8.09 -19.01 0.89
N GLY A 94 8.54 -17.81 1.22
CA GLY A 94 9.92 -17.41 1.02
C GLY A 94 10.15 -16.93 -0.41
N ILE A 95 10.74 -15.75 -0.52
CA ILE A 95 11.04 -15.11 -1.81
C ILE A 95 12.51 -14.76 -1.92
N SER A 96 12.96 -14.41 -3.12
CA SER A 96 14.36 -14.05 -3.38
C SER A 96 14.44 -12.82 -4.28
N ALA A 97 15.42 -11.96 -4.03
CA ALA A 97 15.63 -10.75 -4.84
C ALA A 97 15.96 -11.11 -6.29
N ASN A 98 15.48 -10.30 -7.23
CA ASN A 98 15.54 -10.49 -8.68
C ASN A 98 14.92 -11.83 -9.14
N GLN A 99 13.88 -12.30 -8.44
CA GLN A 99 13.05 -13.42 -8.89
C GLN A 99 11.64 -12.93 -9.21
N SER A 100 11.06 -13.54 -10.24
CA SER A 100 9.70 -13.25 -10.68
C SER A 100 8.75 -14.39 -10.39
N TYR A 101 7.53 -14.04 -9.98
CA TYR A 101 6.46 -14.94 -9.57
C TYR A 101 5.20 -14.70 -10.42
N PRO A 102 4.46 -15.74 -10.83
CA PRO A 102 4.79 -17.16 -10.71
C PRO A 102 6.12 -17.54 -11.40
N SER A 103 6.89 -18.47 -10.83
CA SER A 103 8.26 -18.73 -11.33
C SER A 103 8.28 -19.36 -12.72
N ASN A 104 7.32 -20.24 -13.02
CA ASN A 104 7.26 -21.00 -14.28
C ASN A 104 6.04 -20.65 -15.14
N SER A 105 5.35 -19.55 -14.83
CA SER A 105 4.15 -19.12 -15.54
C SER A 105 4.01 -17.60 -15.45
N PHE A 106 2.85 -17.11 -15.87
CA PHE A 106 2.33 -15.77 -15.67
C PHE A 106 0.83 -15.89 -15.32
N VAL A 107 0.26 -14.81 -14.78
CA VAL A 107 -1.18 -14.72 -14.56
C VAL A 107 -1.80 -13.99 -15.74
N THR A 108 -2.71 -14.67 -16.45
CA THR A 108 -3.46 -14.07 -17.57
C THR A 108 -4.72 -13.40 -17.04
N ILE A 109 -4.94 -12.15 -17.44
CA ILE A 109 -6.06 -11.32 -17.00
C ILE A 109 -6.81 -10.83 -18.25
N ASN A 110 -8.09 -11.16 -18.36
CA ASN A 110 -8.93 -10.76 -19.49
C ASN A 110 -9.17 -9.24 -19.49
N PRO A 111 -9.55 -8.66 -20.64
CA PRO A 111 -9.87 -7.24 -20.75
C PRO A 111 -10.90 -6.78 -19.71
N ASN A 112 -10.61 -5.71 -18.98
CA ASN A 112 -11.50 -5.09 -18.00
C ASN A 112 -11.87 -6.00 -16.81
N GLU A 113 -11.14 -7.09 -16.59
CA GLU A 113 -11.30 -8.00 -15.45
C GLU A 113 -10.12 -7.87 -14.48
N THR A 114 -10.29 -8.40 -13.27
CA THR A 114 -9.19 -8.68 -12.36
C THR A 114 -8.72 -10.12 -12.54
N GLN A 115 -7.56 -10.48 -11.99
CA GLN A 115 -7.13 -11.87 -12.00
C GLN A 115 -8.18 -12.80 -11.35
N SER A 116 -8.30 -14.03 -11.86
CA SER A 116 -9.35 -14.98 -11.43
C SER A 116 -9.04 -15.68 -10.10
N SER A 117 -7.78 -15.67 -9.66
CA SER A 117 -7.38 -16.20 -8.36
C SER A 117 -8.01 -15.38 -7.23
N SER A 118 -8.48 -16.06 -6.19
CA SER A 118 -8.95 -15.44 -4.96
C SER A 118 -7.88 -15.56 -3.88
N GLY A 119 -7.65 -14.49 -3.12
CA GLY A 119 -6.69 -14.49 -2.01
C GLY A 119 -5.25 -14.29 -2.45
N ASP A 120 -5.01 -13.55 -3.55
CA ASP A 120 -3.68 -13.04 -3.86
C ASP A 120 -3.32 -11.94 -2.86
N HIS A 121 -2.15 -12.07 -2.24
CA HIS A 121 -1.76 -11.23 -1.11
C HIS A 121 -0.25 -11.19 -0.89
N PHE A 122 0.18 -10.17 -0.13
CA PHE A 122 1.46 -10.14 0.56
C PHE A 122 1.23 -10.45 2.05
N PHE A 123 1.98 -11.37 2.63
CA PHE A 123 1.93 -11.62 4.08
C PHE A 123 3.33 -11.86 4.65
N ASN A 124 3.82 -10.87 5.40
CA ASN A 124 5.11 -10.95 6.09
C ASN A 124 4.93 -11.51 7.50
N GLN A 125 5.69 -12.56 7.80
CA GLN A 125 5.81 -13.12 9.15
C GLN A 125 7.16 -12.81 9.80
N ASP A 126 8.02 -12.04 9.10
CA ASP A 126 9.32 -11.63 9.64
C ASP A 126 9.13 -10.53 10.69
N SER A 127 9.51 -10.83 11.94
CA SER A 127 9.53 -9.86 13.04
C SER A 127 10.71 -8.87 12.97
N GLY A 128 11.64 -9.08 12.03
CA GLY A 128 12.87 -8.30 11.90
C GLY A 128 13.79 -8.48 13.09
N ASP A 129 14.75 -7.56 13.24
CA ASP A 129 15.69 -7.54 14.36
C ASP A 129 15.25 -6.63 15.54
N GLY A 130 14.06 -6.03 15.42
CA GLY A 130 13.52 -5.08 16.40
C GLY A 130 14.01 -3.63 16.27
N SER A 131 14.90 -3.34 15.31
CA SER A 131 15.54 -2.03 15.14
C SER A 131 15.63 -1.55 13.68
N THR A 132 15.74 -2.49 12.74
CA THR A 132 15.76 -2.27 11.30
C THR A 132 14.38 -2.63 10.74
N PRO A 133 13.71 -1.73 10.01
CA PRO A 133 12.47 -2.07 9.32
C PRO A 133 12.68 -3.21 8.31
N VAL A 134 11.66 -4.04 8.14
CA VAL A 134 11.60 -5.03 7.06
C VAL A 134 10.95 -4.36 5.86
N GLU A 135 11.69 -4.28 4.76
CA GLU A 135 11.25 -3.58 3.55
C GLU A 135 11.33 -4.50 2.34
N TYR A 136 10.33 -4.42 1.45
CA TYR A 136 10.35 -5.06 0.13
C TYR A 136 9.96 -4.05 -0.94
N THR A 137 10.50 -4.24 -2.15
CA THR A 137 10.05 -3.55 -3.35
C THR A 137 9.60 -4.61 -4.36
N PHE A 138 8.33 -4.58 -4.70
CA PHE A 138 7.72 -5.46 -5.70
C PHE A 138 7.44 -4.67 -6.97
N ARG A 139 7.73 -5.26 -8.12
CA ARG A 139 7.43 -4.71 -9.44
C ARG A 139 6.50 -5.65 -10.18
N PHE A 140 5.30 -5.19 -10.48
CA PHE A 140 4.39 -5.88 -11.37
C PHE A 140 4.73 -5.49 -12.79
N TYR A 141 4.76 -6.44 -13.72
CA TYR A 141 5.09 -6.16 -15.12
C TYR A 141 4.45 -7.16 -16.08
N MET A 142 4.20 -6.71 -17.30
CA MET A 142 3.63 -7.56 -18.36
C MET A 142 4.69 -8.42 -19.04
N VAL A 143 4.27 -9.61 -19.48
CA VAL A 143 5.05 -10.49 -20.34
C VAL A 143 4.25 -10.89 -21.58
N ASP A 144 4.94 -11.28 -22.65
CA ASP A 144 4.33 -11.87 -23.84
C ASP A 144 3.99 -13.36 -23.62
N GLY A 145 3.47 -14.02 -24.66
CA GLY A 145 3.11 -15.44 -24.58
C GLY A 145 4.30 -16.40 -24.42
N ASP A 146 5.52 -15.93 -24.69
CA ASP A 146 6.77 -16.67 -24.50
C ASP A 146 7.42 -16.36 -23.14
N GLY A 147 6.83 -15.46 -22.34
CA GLY A 147 7.31 -15.05 -21.03
C GLY A 147 8.37 -13.95 -21.06
N ASN A 148 8.60 -13.30 -22.21
CA ASN A 148 9.50 -12.15 -22.28
C ASN A 148 8.79 -10.89 -21.82
N GLU A 149 9.50 -10.01 -21.12
CA GLU A 149 8.95 -8.74 -20.67
C GLU A 149 8.47 -7.86 -21.83
N VAL A 150 7.25 -7.35 -21.70
CA VAL A 150 6.70 -6.30 -22.58
C VAL A 150 7.12 -4.97 -22.00
N VAL A 151 8.00 -4.26 -22.71
CA VAL A 151 8.61 -3.01 -22.23
C VAL A 151 7.65 -1.83 -22.39
N SER A 152 7.61 -0.97 -21.37
CA SER A 152 6.85 0.29 -21.36
C SER A 152 7.21 1.17 -22.57
N THR A 153 6.20 1.86 -23.08
CA THR A 153 6.34 2.86 -24.15
C THR A 153 5.81 4.21 -23.69
N ALA A 154 6.06 5.28 -24.46
CA ALA A 154 5.62 6.63 -24.08
C ALA A 154 4.10 6.76 -23.94
N GLU A 155 3.34 5.90 -24.62
CA GLU A 155 1.88 5.89 -24.59
C GLU A 155 1.28 4.86 -23.63
N LEU A 156 2.02 3.81 -23.24
CA LEU A 156 1.49 2.72 -22.42
C LEU A 156 2.57 2.17 -21.49
N PHE A 157 2.37 2.33 -20.19
CA PHE A 157 3.18 1.74 -19.14
C PHE A 157 2.70 0.32 -18.86
N THR A 158 3.64 -0.62 -18.86
CA THR A 158 3.37 -2.06 -18.72
C THR A 158 4.00 -2.62 -17.45
N GLU A 159 4.30 -1.74 -16.50
CA GLU A 159 4.87 -2.05 -15.20
C GLU A 159 4.40 -1.04 -14.16
N LEU A 160 4.42 -1.44 -12.89
CA LEU A 160 4.25 -0.57 -11.72
C LEU A 160 4.96 -1.18 -10.53
N SER A 161 5.35 -0.37 -9.55
CA SER A 161 6.06 -0.78 -8.34
C SER A 161 5.25 -0.49 -7.08
N VAL A 162 5.38 -1.36 -6.07
CA VAL A 162 4.81 -1.18 -4.74
C VAL A 162 5.87 -1.50 -3.69
N GLY A 163 5.97 -0.63 -2.69
CA GLY A 163 6.76 -0.86 -1.49
C GLY A 163 5.96 -1.61 -0.44
N TYR A 164 6.65 -2.41 0.35
CA TYR A 164 6.14 -3.00 1.59
C TYR A 164 7.06 -2.54 2.72
N TYR A 165 6.49 -1.99 3.79
CA TYR A 165 7.23 -1.51 4.95
C TYR A 165 6.63 -2.09 6.22
N TYR A 166 7.39 -2.91 6.93
CA TYR A 166 7.08 -3.35 8.29
C TYR A 166 8.09 -2.78 9.27
N SER A 167 7.60 -2.25 10.40
CA SER A 167 8.46 -1.84 11.50
C SER A 167 7.83 -2.23 12.82
N SER A 168 8.55 -3.03 13.61
CA SER A 168 8.15 -3.35 14.98
C SER A 168 8.05 -2.11 15.85
N THR A 169 8.83 -1.06 15.55
CA THR A 169 8.86 0.20 16.31
C THR A 169 7.71 1.17 16.00
N LEU A 170 6.89 0.88 14.99
CA LEU A 170 5.55 1.48 14.88
C LEU A 170 4.68 1.10 16.10
N SER A 171 5.01 -0.03 16.75
CA SER A 171 4.64 -0.32 18.14
C SER A 171 5.80 0.04 19.07
N VAL A 172 5.64 1.10 19.88
CA VAL A 172 6.65 1.40 20.91
C VAL A 172 6.43 0.47 22.11
N ASP A 173 7.20 -0.61 22.14
CA ASP A 173 7.50 -1.41 23.33
C ASP A 173 8.44 -0.59 24.24
N ASP A 174 7.87 0.20 25.15
CA ASP A 174 8.49 0.43 26.49
C ASP A 174 7.59 1.16 27.51
N PHE A 175 6.31 1.37 27.22
CA PHE A 175 5.35 1.94 28.19
C PHE A 175 3.99 1.25 28.10
N ASP A 176 3.96 -0.05 28.38
CA ASP A 176 2.74 -0.87 28.52
C ASP A 176 1.95 -0.52 29.79
N GLN A 177 1.38 0.69 29.80
CA GLN A 177 0.43 1.12 30.84
C GLN A 177 -1.03 1.12 30.34
N ILE A 178 -1.26 0.75 29.09
CA ILE A 178 -2.61 0.62 28.52
C ILE A 178 -2.89 -0.82 28.12
N ASN A 179 -4.09 -1.30 28.45
CA ASN A 179 -4.60 -2.59 28.00
C ASN A 179 -5.19 -2.42 26.59
N ALA A 180 -4.34 -2.06 25.63
CA ALA A 180 -4.73 -1.89 24.25
C ALA A 180 -3.59 -2.28 23.30
N THR A 181 -3.92 -2.96 22.21
CA THR A 181 -3.00 -3.25 21.11
C THR A 181 -3.27 -2.31 19.94
N PHE A 182 -2.23 -2.09 19.12
CA PHE A 182 -2.21 -1.08 18.07
C PHE A 182 -1.73 -1.72 16.79
N SER A 183 -2.56 -1.67 15.75
CA SER A 183 -2.13 -2.04 14.41
C SER A 183 -2.35 -0.89 13.43
N HIS A 184 -1.36 -0.60 12.60
CA HIS A 184 -1.46 0.35 11.50
C HIS A 184 -1.33 -0.41 10.19
N SER A 185 -2.32 -0.28 9.32
CA SER A 185 -2.29 -0.82 7.97
C SER A 185 -2.99 0.14 7.02
N ASN A 186 -2.31 0.48 5.93
CA ASN A 186 -2.85 1.27 4.82
C ASN A 186 -3.62 2.55 5.24
N GLY A 187 -3.00 3.37 6.08
CA GLY A 187 -3.62 4.61 6.59
C GLY A 187 -4.82 4.39 7.52
N ILE A 188 -4.96 3.19 8.10
CA ILE A 188 -5.93 2.89 9.15
C ILE A 188 -5.18 2.48 10.41
N LEU A 189 -5.35 3.26 11.48
CA LEU A 189 -4.93 2.89 12.83
C LEU A 189 -6.08 2.17 13.54
N LYS A 190 -5.90 0.86 13.78
CA LYS A 190 -6.77 0.02 14.60
C LYS A 190 -6.24 -0.01 16.04
N ILE A 191 -7.14 0.22 16.99
CA ILE A 191 -6.88 0.15 18.42
C ILE A 191 -7.85 -0.88 19.00
N HIS A 192 -7.34 -2.04 19.38
CA HIS A 192 -8.10 -3.02 20.15
C HIS A 192 -7.94 -2.72 21.64
N SER A 193 -9.03 -2.47 22.33
CA SER A 193 -8.99 -1.99 23.72
C SER A 193 -9.81 -2.88 24.66
N GLU A 194 -9.24 -3.23 25.82
CA GLU A 194 -9.99 -3.94 26.88
C GLU A 194 -10.84 -2.99 27.74
N LYS A 195 -10.66 -1.68 27.59
CA LYS A 195 -11.34 -0.63 28.38
C LYS A 195 -11.83 0.51 27.49
N LYS A 196 -12.66 1.39 28.06
CA LYS A 196 -13.04 2.65 27.40
C LYS A 196 -12.01 3.72 27.69
N TYR A 197 -11.70 4.53 26.68
CA TYR A 197 -10.78 5.67 26.80
C TYR A 197 -11.30 6.85 25.99
N GLN A 198 -10.99 8.07 26.46
CA GLN A 198 -10.93 9.24 25.60
C GLN A 198 -9.53 9.33 25.00
N LEU A 199 -9.40 9.20 23.68
CA LEU A 199 -8.14 9.31 22.95
C LEU A 199 -7.99 10.71 22.35
N ASN A 200 -6.85 11.33 22.61
CA ASN A 200 -6.38 12.51 21.91
C ASN A 200 -5.05 12.21 21.21
N ILE A 201 -4.94 12.51 19.92
CA ILE A 201 -3.71 12.38 19.14
C ILE A 201 -3.14 13.78 18.91
N TYR A 202 -1.87 13.99 19.25
CA TYR A 202 -1.16 15.25 19.09
C TYR A 202 0.04 15.10 18.15
N ASP A 203 0.36 16.16 17.41
CA ASP A 203 1.66 16.26 16.74
C ASP A 203 2.80 16.55 17.74
N VAL A 204 4.04 16.52 17.26
CA VAL A 204 5.24 16.80 18.08
C VAL A 204 5.30 18.22 18.66
N ARG A 205 4.48 19.14 18.15
CA ARG A 205 4.36 20.52 18.65
C ARG A 205 3.26 20.65 19.71
N GLY A 206 2.54 19.55 20.01
CA GLY A 206 1.43 19.51 20.97
C GLY A 206 0.10 19.98 20.39
N SER A 207 -0.02 20.10 19.07
CA SER A 207 -1.29 20.46 18.42
C SER A 207 -2.19 19.22 18.34
N LEU A 208 -3.43 19.34 18.80
CA LEU A 208 -4.43 18.26 18.75
C LEU A 208 -4.84 18.02 17.30
N ILE A 209 -4.72 16.77 16.85
CA ILE A 209 -5.04 16.32 15.49
C ILE A 209 -6.37 15.57 15.48
N ILE A 210 -6.54 14.61 16.40
CA ILE A 210 -7.74 13.78 16.51
C ILE A 210 -8.18 13.69 17.96
N GLU A 211 -9.49 13.75 18.16
CA GLU A 211 -10.15 13.39 19.40
C GLU A 211 -11.17 12.28 19.12
N LYS A 212 -11.11 11.18 19.89
CA LYS A 212 -11.99 10.02 19.67
C LYS A 212 -12.31 9.28 20.97
N ASN A 213 -13.56 8.86 21.11
CA ASN A 213 -13.97 7.90 22.12
C ASN A 213 -13.62 6.48 21.68
N ILE A 214 -12.73 5.82 22.43
CA ILE A 214 -12.35 4.42 22.25
C ILE A 214 -13.29 3.54 23.08
N GLN A 215 -13.97 2.61 22.42
CA GLN A 215 -14.82 1.60 23.04
C GLN A 215 -14.03 0.32 23.31
N ILE A 216 -14.61 -0.58 24.11
CA ILE A 216 -14.07 -1.93 24.28
C ILE A 216 -14.17 -2.68 22.93
N GLY A 217 -13.12 -3.40 22.57
CA GLY A 217 -12.97 -4.07 21.27
C GLY A 217 -12.23 -3.21 20.25
N ASP A 218 -12.51 -3.44 18.96
CA ASP A 218 -11.81 -2.79 17.85
C ASP A 218 -12.33 -1.38 17.57
N ASN A 219 -11.40 -0.44 17.41
CA ASN A 219 -11.68 0.95 17.04
C ASN A 219 -10.79 1.33 15.86
N TYR A 220 -11.37 1.87 14.79
CA TYR A 220 -10.66 2.18 13.55
C TYR A 220 -10.56 3.69 13.36
N ILE A 221 -9.37 4.23 13.12
CA ILE A 221 -9.11 5.65 12.88
C ILE A 221 -8.48 5.78 11.51
N ASN A 222 -9.08 6.56 10.62
CA ASN A 222 -8.45 6.91 9.35
C ASN A 222 -7.28 7.86 9.65
N SER A 223 -6.06 7.37 9.47
CA SER A 223 -4.79 8.08 9.56
C SER A 223 -4.26 8.52 8.19
N SER A 224 -4.88 8.15 7.07
CA SER A 224 -4.46 8.58 5.71
C SER A 224 -4.40 10.11 5.54
N ILE A 225 -5.14 10.87 6.34
CA ILE A 225 -5.14 12.34 6.33
C ILE A 225 -4.06 12.96 7.23
N ILE A 226 -3.36 12.14 8.01
CA ILE A 226 -2.37 12.55 8.99
C ILE A 226 -0.99 12.44 8.34
N PRO A 227 -0.21 13.54 8.23
CA PRO A 227 1.11 13.49 7.60
C PRO A 227 2.06 12.51 8.29
N ASN A 228 2.90 11.81 7.53
CA ASN A 228 3.86 10.83 8.04
C ASN A 228 4.81 11.48 9.04
N HIS A 229 4.61 11.24 10.34
CA HIS A 229 5.37 11.90 11.40
C HIS A 229 5.19 11.17 12.73
N LEU A 230 5.90 11.68 13.71
CA LEU A 230 5.75 11.26 15.09
C LEU A 230 4.51 11.86 15.75
N TYR A 231 3.71 11.01 16.40
CA TYR A 231 2.51 11.39 17.13
C TYR A 231 2.54 10.95 18.59
N LEU A 232 1.87 11.73 19.42
CA LEU A 232 1.67 11.47 20.85
C LEU A 232 0.18 11.19 21.10
N LEU A 233 -0.12 10.00 21.57
CA LEU A 233 -1.46 9.57 21.94
C LEU A 233 -1.63 9.74 23.43
N ASN A 234 -2.69 10.40 23.86
CA ASN A 234 -3.10 10.51 25.24
C ASN A 234 -4.43 9.78 25.45
N PHE A 235 -4.39 8.71 26.25
CA PHE A 235 -5.55 7.93 26.66
C PHE A 235 -6.00 8.36 28.04
N THR A 236 -7.20 8.92 28.15
CA THR A 236 -7.79 9.27 29.45
C THR A 236 -8.85 8.24 29.83
N GLN A 237 -8.66 7.57 30.97
CA GLN A 237 -9.64 6.64 31.55
C GLN A 237 -10.80 7.39 32.22
N GLU A 238 -11.90 6.69 32.50
CA GLU A 238 -13.06 7.26 33.22
C GLU A 238 -12.69 7.84 34.60
N ASN A 239 -11.65 7.30 35.25
CA ASN A 239 -11.16 7.80 36.54
C ASN A 239 -10.25 9.05 36.43
N GLY A 240 -10.05 9.58 35.22
CA GLY A 240 -9.20 10.74 34.94
C GLY A 240 -7.71 10.45 34.79
N THR A 241 -7.29 9.17 34.82
CA THR A 241 -5.88 8.80 34.60
C THR A 241 -5.54 8.95 33.13
N SER A 242 -4.50 9.72 32.82
CA SER A 242 -3.94 9.87 31.47
C SER A 242 -2.73 8.96 31.27
N ILE A 243 -2.70 8.25 30.16
CA ILE A 243 -1.53 7.47 29.71
C ILE A 243 -1.09 7.97 28.34
N PHE A 244 0.21 8.19 28.19
CA PHE A 244 0.79 8.67 26.95
C PHE A 244 1.51 7.55 26.21
N LYS A 245 1.22 7.40 24.91
CA LYS A 245 1.95 6.52 24.00
C LYS A 245 2.49 7.33 22.83
N LYS A 246 3.71 7.04 22.43
CA LYS A 246 4.34 7.62 21.24
C LYS A 246 4.15 6.62 20.10
N ILE A 247 3.72 7.07 18.94
CA ILE A 247 3.68 6.25 17.72
C ILE A 247 4.30 7.04 16.58
N ILE A 248 4.86 6.33 15.61
CA ILE A 248 5.11 6.90 14.29
C ILE A 248 3.91 6.45 13.45
N LEU A 249 3.26 7.38 12.76
CA LEU A 249 2.34 7.04 11.69
C LEU A 249 3.09 7.42 10.43
N ASN A 250 3.41 6.42 9.62
CA ASN A 250 3.89 6.67 8.27
C ASN A 250 2.68 6.55 7.31
#